data_AF-A0A3P3QW30-F1
#
_entry.id   AF-A0A3P3QW30-F1
#
_cell.length_a   1.000
_cell.length_b   1.000
_cell.length_c   1.000
_cell.angle_alpha   90.00
_cell.angle_beta   90.00
_cell.angle_gamma   90.00
#
_symmetry.space_group_name_H-M   'P 1'
#
loop_
_entity.id
_entity.type
_entity.pdbx_description
1 polymer ?
#
loop_
_entity_poly.entity_id
_entity_poly.type
_entity_poly.pdbx_seq_one_letter_code
_entity_poly.pdbx_strand_id
1 'polypeptide(L)'
;MKIVITDSGILWNPRNPILKKYRDLVLVVYLEGVKATDEYECFICPHKSFGLGMSMGIGSRVYNDLEDVADELYYKLRSEDDILFLTDGDPASLYPYYIIKNREHHMNIHLWASPPLSVEGKWRMKAHEEMLSDLSGIKSVCYIDIQDYVKNEYKNFGGLLEDVQNYFEEIFPIVIDGISEMGNESYFDLTSKSYIPLGKEPNKNDRLENRYLPGDVNIASMYFIEGRVNIPNQFSDGIYRKDMTYRQVARIDGKKICNTLREYRFKLAQMNNIEFNSEECSYVGACAGTCEKCDEEAKYLSMKLSEIPKEKQRIPRLGIEEVE
;
A
#
# COMPACT_ATOMS: atom_id res chain seq x y z
N MET A 1 10.85 -5.27 -19.21
CA MET A 1 10.15 -5.57 -17.95
C MET A 1 10.90 -6.69 -17.25
N LYS A 2 11.16 -6.52 -15.95
CA LYS A 2 11.73 -7.56 -15.08
C LYS A 2 10.73 -7.95 -14.00
N ILE A 3 10.71 -9.23 -13.64
CA ILE A 3 9.90 -9.79 -12.56
C ILE A 3 10.83 -10.11 -11.41
N VAL A 4 10.61 -9.50 -10.25
CA VAL A 4 11.45 -9.68 -9.06
C VAL A 4 10.71 -10.52 -8.03
N ILE A 5 11.35 -11.61 -7.59
CA ILE A 5 10.88 -12.46 -6.49
C ILE A 5 11.99 -12.63 -5.45
N THR A 6 11.64 -13.21 -4.31
CA THR A 6 12.61 -13.59 -3.26
C THR A 6 12.63 -15.10 -3.07
N ASP A 7 13.67 -15.60 -2.41
CA ASP A 7 13.74 -16.99 -1.94
C ASP A 7 12.92 -17.25 -0.66
N SER A 8 12.43 -16.19 0.02
CA SER A 8 11.58 -16.27 1.20
C SER A 8 10.08 -16.40 0.89
N GLY A 9 9.65 -16.07 -0.33
CA GLY A 9 8.24 -16.14 -0.71
C GLY A 9 7.62 -17.52 -0.47
N ILE A 10 6.37 -17.54 0.00
CA ILE A 10 5.60 -18.78 0.18
C ILE A 10 5.04 -19.26 -1.16
N LEU A 11 4.37 -18.37 -1.88
CA LEU A 11 3.72 -18.61 -3.16
C LEU A 11 4.69 -18.26 -4.30
N TRP A 12 5.28 -17.06 -4.26
CA TRP A 12 6.19 -16.56 -5.26
C TRP A 12 7.65 -16.85 -4.88
N ASN A 13 8.08 -18.07 -5.20
CA ASN A 13 9.45 -18.53 -4.96
C ASN A 13 10.02 -19.24 -6.19
N PRO A 14 11.34 -19.51 -6.24
CA PRO A 14 11.99 -20.10 -7.42
C PRO A 14 11.46 -21.48 -7.83
N ARG A 15 10.73 -22.19 -6.96
CA ARG A 15 10.13 -23.49 -7.28
C ARG A 15 8.74 -23.36 -7.91
N ASN A 16 8.17 -22.15 -7.97
CA ASN A 16 6.84 -21.92 -8.52
C ASN A 16 6.82 -22.25 -10.03
N PRO A 17 5.97 -23.19 -10.48
CA PRO A 17 5.95 -23.63 -11.88
C PRO A 17 5.48 -22.56 -12.87
N ILE A 18 4.71 -21.56 -12.43
CA ILE A 18 4.25 -20.45 -13.29
C ILE A 18 5.46 -19.69 -13.84
N LEU A 19 6.47 -19.46 -12.99
CA LEU A 19 7.64 -18.65 -13.33
C LEU A 19 8.52 -19.27 -14.41
N LYS A 20 8.44 -20.58 -14.63
CA LYS A 20 9.23 -21.27 -15.68
C LYS A 20 8.93 -20.74 -17.08
N LYS A 21 7.67 -20.34 -17.33
CA LYS A 21 7.25 -19.75 -18.61
C LYS A 21 7.86 -18.35 -18.83
N TYR A 22 8.32 -17.71 -17.75
CA TYR A 22 8.84 -16.34 -17.72
C TYR A 22 10.30 -16.28 -17.27
N ARG A 23 11.04 -17.40 -17.31
CA ARG A 23 12.37 -17.53 -16.70
C ARG A 23 13.36 -16.41 -17.07
N ASP A 24 13.31 -15.93 -18.32
CA ASP A 24 14.23 -14.93 -18.85
C ASP A 24 13.91 -13.51 -18.32
N LEU A 25 12.70 -13.33 -17.76
CA LEU A 25 12.25 -12.10 -17.10
C LEU A 25 12.43 -12.16 -15.58
N VAL A 26 12.76 -13.30 -14.98
CA VAL A 26 12.75 -13.46 -13.52
C VAL A 26 14.13 -13.19 -12.93
N LEU A 27 14.17 -12.27 -11.96
CA LEU A 27 15.27 -12.05 -11.05
C LEU A 27 14.88 -12.57 -9.66
N VAL A 28 15.67 -13.51 -9.13
CA VAL A 28 15.54 -14.00 -7.76
C VAL A 28 16.51 -13.26 -6.85
N VAL A 29 15.97 -12.56 -5.85
CA VAL A 29 16.76 -11.97 -4.76
C VAL A 29 16.87 -13.00 -3.63
N TYR A 30 18.07 -13.56 -3.47
CA TYR A 30 18.38 -14.52 -2.40
C TYR A 30 18.74 -13.77 -1.13
N LEU A 31 17.78 -13.60 -0.24
CA LEU A 31 17.91 -12.87 1.02
C LEU A 31 18.82 -13.60 2.02
N GLU A 32 18.81 -14.93 2.00
CA GLU A 32 19.65 -15.75 2.87
C GLU A 32 21.06 -15.98 2.30
N GLY A 33 21.37 -15.37 1.14
CA GLY A 33 22.68 -15.45 0.50
C GLY A 33 23.04 -16.81 -0.11
N VAL A 34 22.11 -17.77 -0.10
CA VAL A 34 22.32 -19.12 -0.66
C VAL A 34 21.44 -19.34 -1.88
N LYS A 35 22.09 -19.41 -3.04
CA LYS A 35 21.43 -19.71 -4.31
C LYS A 35 20.86 -21.14 -4.31
N ALA A 36 19.57 -21.28 -4.59
CA ALA A 36 18.85 -22.56 -4.61
C ALA A 36 18.73 -23.20 -6.01
N THR A 37 18.87 -22.43 -7.08
CA THR A 37 18.76 -22.91 -8.48
C THR A 37 19.50 -21.98 -9.44
N ASP A 38 20.06 -22.54 -10.51
CA ASP A 38 20.69 -21.81 -11.64
C ASP A 38 19.70 -21.46 -12.77
N GLU A 39 18.41 -21.79 -12.61
CA GLU A 39 17.37 -21.60 -13.63
C GLU A 39 17.06 -20.12 -13.91
N TYR A 40 17.28 -19.25 -12.93
CA TYR A 40 16.93 -17.83 -13.01
C TYR A 40 18.14 -16.94 -12.80
N GLU A 41 18.02 -15.71 -13.30
CA GLU A 41 18.94 -14.64 -12.96
C GLU A 41 18.85 -14.39 -11.44
N CYS A 42 19.99 -14.16 -10.78
CA CYS A 42 20.03 -14.05 -9.32
C CYS A 42 20.73 -12.78 -8.84
N PHE A 43 20.26 -12.25 -7.72
CA PHE A 43 20.96 -11.29 -6.88
C PHE A 43 21.16 -11.93 -5.51
N ILE A 44 22.40 -12.00 -5.03
CA ILE A 44 22.74 -12.69 -3.79
C ILE A 44 23.00 -11.62 -2.71
N CYS A 45 22.13 -11.59 -1.70
CA CYS A 45 22.33 -10.73 -0.54
C CYS A 45 23.52 -11.24 0.29
N PRO A 46 24.44 -10.38 0.74
CA PRO A 46 25.53 -10.81 1.60
C PRO A 46 24.98 -11.23 2.96
N HIS A 47 25.07 -12.52 3.27
CA HIS A 47 24.67 -13.04 4.58
C HIS A 47 25.75 -12.71 5.63
N LYS A 48 25.56 -11.63 6.40
CA LYS A 48 26.62 -11.10 7.28
C LYS A 48 26.69 -11.73 8.67
N SER A 49 25.66 -12.43 9.18
CA SER A 49 25.76 -13.15 10.47
C SER A 49 24.58 -14.06 10.86
N PHE A 50 24.90 -15.22 11.49
CA PHE A 50 23.97 -16.10 12.20
C PHE A 50 23.55 -15.53 13.57
N GLY A 51 22.26 -15.57 13.92
CA GLY A 51 21.78 -15.27 15.27
C GLY A 51 20.26 -15.38 15.47
N LEU A 52 19.82 -15.73 16.69
CA LEU A 52 18.43 -15.99 17.12
C LEU A 52 17.51 -14.72 17.20
N GLY A 53 17.62 -13.80 16.25
CA GLY A 53 16.84 -12.54 16.26
C GLY A 53 15.58 -12.60 15.40
N MET A 54 14.41 -12.78 16.02
CA MET A 54 13.07 -12.86 15.38
C MET A 54 12.49 -11.50 14.91
N SER A 55 13.30 -10.58 14.40
CA SER A 55 12.78 -9.30 13.88
C SER A 55 12.31 -9.49 12.43
N MET A 56 11.04 -9.20 12.14
CA MET A 56 10.46 -9.12 10.78
C MET A 56 10.14 -7.67 10.42
N GLY A 57 10.17 -7.34 9.13
CA GLY A 57 9.87 -6.00 8.62
C GLY A 57 11.09 -5.11 8.47
N ILE A 58 10.84 -3.82 8.25
CA ILE A 58 11.86 -2.78 8.05
C ILE A 58 12.78 -2.72 9.28
N GLY A 59 14.08 -2.67 9.03
CA GLY A 59 15.10 -2.66 10.08
C GLY A 59 15.43 -4.05 10.64
N SER A 60 14.80 -5.12 10.16
CA SER A 60 15.27 -6.49 10.41
C SER A 60 16.67 -6.69 9.84
N ARG A 61 17.41 -7.69 10.34
CA ARG A 61 18.76 -8.00 9.85
C ARG A 61 18.77 -8.28 8.35
N VAL A 62 17.83 -9.10 7.88
CA VAL A 62 17.69 -9.45 6.46
C VAL A 62 17.37 -8.21 5.61
N TYR A 63 16.51 -7.32 6.10
CA TYR A 63 16.25 -6.04 5.44
C TYR A 63 17.53 -5.19 5.34
N ASN A 64 18.27 -5.04 6.45
CA ASN A 64 19.47 -4.20 6.49
C ASN A 64 20.61 -4.79 5.63
N ASP A 65 20.76 -6.11 5.60
CA ASP A 65 21.75 -6.78 4.74
C ASP A 65 21.46 -6.50 3.26
N LEU A 66 20.18 -6.44 2.86
CA LEU A 66 19.78 -6.06 1.51
C LEU A 66 19.93 -4.56 1.25
N GLU A 67 19.58 -3.71 2.23
CA GLU A 67 19.75 -2.25 2.16
C GLU A 67 21.23 -1.87 1.94
N ASP A 68 22.16 -2.57 2.60
CA ASP A 68 23.61 -2.38 2.46
C ASP A 68 24.12 -2.60 1.02
N VAL A 69 23.43 -3.40 0.22
CA VAL A 69 23.76 -3.69 -1.19
C VAL A 69 22.70 -3.21 -2.16
N ALA A 70 21.81 -2.32 -1.72
CA ALA A 70 20.68 -1.86 -2.51
C ALA A 70 21.10 -1.08 -3.75
N ASP A 71 22.25 -0.40 -3.73
CA ASP A 71 22.82 0.23 -4.93
C ASP A 71 23.11 -0.83 -6.01
N GLU A 72 23.68 -1.98 -5.64
CA GLU A 72 23.97 -3.06 -6.57
C GLU A 72 22.69 -3.67 -7.15
N LEU A 73 21.66 -3.87 -6.29
CA LEU A 73 20.35 -4.32 -6.74
C LEU A 73 19.73 -3.30 -7.72
N TYR A 74 19.83 -2.02 -7.43
CA TYR A 74 19.38 -0.95 -8.32
C TYR A 74 20.15 -0.96 -9.65
N TYR A 75 21.48 -1.06 -9.64
CA TYR A 75 22.29 -1.14 -10.85
C TYR A 75 21.91 -2.33 -11.73
N LYS A 76 21.40 -3.38 -11.12
CA LYS A 76 20.92 -4.57 -11.81
C LYS A 76 19.54 -4.39 -12.45
N LEU A 77 18.74 -3.47 -11.93
CA LEU A 77 17.36 -3.21 -12.34
C LEU A 77 17.21 -1.97 -13.25
N ARG A 78 18.10 -0.99 -13.14
CA ARG A 78 18.06 0.33 -13.81
C ARG A 78 18.00 0.33 -15.34
N SER A 79 18.15 -0.81 -16.01
CA SER A 79 18.01 -0.88 -17.48
C SER A 79 16.59 -1.23 -17.91
N GLU A 80 15.71 -1.53 -16.96
CA GLU A 80 14.34 -1.97 -17.19
C GLU A 80 13.39 -0.80 -17.04
N ASP A 81 12.50 -0.61 -18.02
CA ASP A 81 11.46 0.41 -17.93
C ASP A 81 10.38 0.03 -16.91
N ASP A 82 10.02 -1.25 -16.82
CA ASP A 82 9.00 -1.77 -15.91
C ASP A 82 9.54 -2.88 -15.02
N ILE A 83 9.20 -2.84 -13.73
CA ILE A 83 9.58 -3.87 -12.76
C ILE A 83 8.34 -4.33 -12.00
N LEU A 84 8.04 -5.62 -12.08
CA LEU A 84 6.98 -6.26 -11.32
C LEU A 84 7.57 -7.01 -10.12
N PHE A 85 7.28 -6.54 -8.91
CA PHE A 85 7.59 -7.28 -7.68
C PHE A 85 6.46 -8.24 -7.36
N LEU A 86 6.76 -9.54 -7.24
CA LEU A 86 5.80 -10.52 -6.75
C LEU A 86 6.08 -10.83 -5.30
N THR A 87 5.12 -10.49 -4.46
CA THR A 87 5.22 -10.63 -3.01
C THR A 87 4.01 -11.39 -2.48
N ASP A 88 4.18 -12.02 -1.34
CA ASP A 88 3.15 -12.85 -0.72
C ASP A 88 3.18 -12.74 0.80
N GLY A 89 2.58 -13.73 1.46
CA GLY A 89 2.44 -13.75 2.90
C GLY A 89 3.74 -13.63 3.70
N ASP A 90 4.92 -13.76 3.11
CA ASP A 90 6.16 -13.36 3.77
C ASP A 90 6.48 -11.86 3.64
N PRO A 91 6.51 -11.07 4.74
CA PRO A 91 6.97 -9.68 4.69
C PRO A 91 8.37 -9.52 4.09
N ALA A 92 9.25 -10.51 4.22
CA ALA A 92 10.58 -10.45 3.62
C ALA A 92 10.52 -10.40 2.09
N SER A 93 9.47 -10.94 1.48
CA SER A 93 9.25 -10.85 0.03
C SER A 93 9.03 -9.41 -0.46
N LEU A 94 8.62 -8.49 0.42
CA LEU A 94 8.44 -7.06 0.13
C LEU A 94 9.74 -6.24 0.24
N TYR A 95 10.83 -6.78 0.78
CA TYR A 95 12.05 -5.98 1.01
C TYR A 95 12.63 -5.39 -0.29
N PRO A 96 12.77 -6.14 -1.40
CA PRO A 96 13.28 -5.57 -2.64
C PRO A 96 12.40 -4.44 -3.17
N TYR A 97 11.07 -4.61 -3.13
CA TYR A 97 10.12 -3.57 -3.51
C TYR A 97 10.36 -2.31 -2.67
N TYR A 98 10.35 -2.46 -1.35
CA TYR A 98 10.40 -1.33 -0.42
C TYR A 98 11.70 -0.52 -0.56
N ILE A 99 12.83 -1.22 -0.72
CA ILE A 99 14.15 -0.61 -0.92
C ILE A 99 14.22 0.15 -2.25
N ILE A 100 13.72 -0.45 -3.33
CA ILE A 100 13.79 0.17 -4.67
C ILE A 100 12.82 1.35 -4.79
N LYS A 101 11.60 1.25 -4.27
CA LYS A 101 10.60 2.33 -4.31
C LYS A 101 11.09 3.62 -3.64
N ASN A 102 11.88 3.50 -2.57
CA ASN A 102 12.33 4.64 -1.77
C ASN A 102 13.58 5.33 -2.36
N ARG A 103 14.02 4.91 -3.54
CA ARG A 103 15.20 5.46 -4.22
C ARG A 103 14.77 6.31 -5.40
N GLU A 104 15.65 7.19 -5.85
CA GLU A 104 15.42 7.91 -7.10
C GLU A 104 15.57 6.94 -8.27
N HIS A 105 14.49 6.70 -8.99
CA HIS A 105 14.46 5.80 -10.14
C HIS A 105 13.61 6.36 -11.28
N HIS A 106 13.88 5.90 -12.49
CA HIS A 106 13.08 6.19 -13.69
C HIS A 106 12.16 5.03 -14.08
N MET A 107 12.23 3.92 -13.33
CA MET A 107 11.53 2.67 -13.61
C MET A 107 10.08 2.77 -13.12
N ASN A 108 9.14 2.22 -13.88
CA ASN A 108 7.77 2.00 -13.43
C ASN A 108 7.76 0.79 -12.50
N ILE A 109 7.29 1.01 -11.26
CA ILE A 109 7.17 -0.07 -10.28
C ILE A 109 5.74 -0.61 -10.32
N HIS A 110 5.63 -1.93 -10.45
CA HIS A 110 4.38 -2.67 -10.36
C HIS A 110 4.50 -3.65 -9.19
N LEU A 111 3.42 -3.81 -8.43
CA LEU A 111 3.39 -4.69 -7.26
C LEU A 111 2.25 -5.68 -7.39
N TRP A 112 2.59 -6.96 -7.31
CA TRP A 112 1.66 -8.00 -6.95
C TRP A 112 1.86 -8.32 -5.47
N ALA A 113 0.81 -8.20 -4.66
CA ALA A 113 0.88 -8.50 -3.24
C ALA A 113 -0.29 -9.38 -2.78
N SER A 114 0.01 -10.31 -1.89
CA SER A 114 -0.98 -11.13 -1.18
C SER A 114 -0.66 -11.15 0.31
N PRO A 115 -1.64 -10.93 1.20
CA PRO A 115 -1.39 -10.85 2.63
C PRO A 115 -1.00 -12.21 3.22
N PRO A 116 -0.28 -12.22 4.36
CA PRO A 116 -0.11 -13.43 5.17
C PRO A 116 -1.46 -13.97 5.62
N LEU A 117 -1.60 -15.27 5.84
CA LEU A 117 -2.84 -15.78 6.43
C LEU A 117 -3.01 -15.26 7.86
N SER A 118 -4.24 -14.94 8.25
CA SER A 118 -4.54 -14.43 9.60
C SER A 118 -4.07 -15.37 10.73
N VAL A 119 -3.97 -16.67 10.44
CA VAL A 119 -3.44 -17.71 11.34
C VAL A 119 -1.91 -17.71 11.50
N GLU A 120 -1.17 -17.04 10.61
CA GLU A 120 0.30 -16.99 10.63
C GLU A 120 0.86 -16.02 11.67
N GLY A 121 -0.01 -15.20 12.28
CA GLY A 121 0.32 -14.38 13.44
C GLY A 121 0.21 -12.88 13.19
N LYS A 122 -0.25 -12.17 14.23
CA LYS A 122 -0.55 -10.73 14.18
C LYS A 122 0.66 -9.87 13.80
N TRP A 123 1.86 -10.26 14.20
CA TRP A 123 3.09 -9.53 13.88
C TRP A 123 3.45 -9.58 12.39
N ARG A 124 3.22 -10.73 11.74
CA ARG A 124 3.47 -10.91 10.30
C ARG A 124 2.50 -10.07 9.48
N MET A 125 1.21 -10.11 9.85
CA MET A 125 0.18 -9.26 9.26
C MET A 125 0.52 -7.78 9.41
N LYS A 126 0.86 -7.35 10.64
CA LYS A 126 1.22 -5.96 10.92
C LYS A 126 2.42 -5.49 10.10
N ALA A 127 3.49 -6.30 10.01
CA ALA A 127 4.68 -5.91 9.24
C ALA A 127 4.35 -5.76 7.74
N HIS A 128 3.54 -6.67 7.19
CA HIS A 128 3.06 -6.60 5.81
C HIS A 128 2.19 -5.35 5.58
N GLU A 129 1.22 -5.07 6.46
CA GLU A 129 0.38 -3.86 6.42
C GLU A 129 1.20 -2.58 6.50
N GLU A 130 2.20 -2.51 7.40
CA GLU A 130 3.09 -1.35 7.56
C GLU A 130 3.90 -1.09 6.27
N MET A 131 4.41 -2.14 5.63
CA MET A 131 5.19 -2.01 4.39
C MET A 131 4.34 -1.62 3.17
N LEU A 132 3.05 -1.97 3.16
CA LEU A 132 2.10 -1.59 2.11
C LEU A 132 1.29 -0.32 2.43
N SER A 133 1.51 0.28 3.59
CA SER A 133 0.78 1.49 4.01
C SER A 133 1.07 2.69 3.11
N ASP A 134 2.22 2.69 2.44
CA ASP A 134 2.61 3.69 1.45
C ASP A 134 2.85 3.02 0.10
N LEU A 135 1.96 3.30 -0.85
CA LEU A 135 2.07 2.86 -2.24
C LEU A 135 2.47 4.01 -3.18
N SER A 136 2.93 5.15 -2.65
CA SER A 136 3.46 6.24 -3.48
C SER A 136 4.63 5.75 -4.34
N GLY A 137 4.71 6.29 -5.56
CA GLY A 137 5.73 5.91 -6.55
C GLY A 137 5.40 4.64 -7.34
N ILE A 138 4.31 3.94 -7.02
CA ILE A 138 3.89 2.77 -7.79
C ILE A 138 3.11 3.18 -9.04
N LYS A 139 3.39 2.50 -10.16
CA LYS A 139 2.63 2.62 -11.40
C LYS A 139 1.40 1.72 -11.37
N SER A 140 1.48 0.51 -10.84
CA SER A 140 0.27 -0.28 -10.59
C SER A 140 0.35 -1.29 -9.46
N VAL A 141 -0.80 -1.62 -8.89
CA VAL A 141 -0.94 -2.67 -7.88
C VAL A 141 -1.97 -3.74 -8.29
N CYS A 142 -1.60 -5.01 -8.10
CA CYS A 142 -2.51 -6.15 -8.09
C CYS A 142 -2.49 -6.72 -6.66
N TYR A 143 -3.57 -6.54 -5.92
CA TYR A 143 -3.69 -7.04 -4.56
C TYR A 143 -4.68 -8.20 -4.52
N ILE A 144 -4.21 -9.39 -4.14
CA ILE A 144 -5.05 -10.59 -4.08
C ILE A 144 -5.16 -11.04 -2.63
N ASP A 145 -6.36 -10.86 -2.07
CA ASP A 145 -6.67 -11.36 -0.74
C ASP A 145 -6.93 -12.88 -0.76
N ILE A 146 -5.99 -13.63 -0.18
CA ILE A 146 -6.07 -15.09 -0.07
C ILE A 146 -6.79 -15.56 1.20
N GLN A 147 -7.24 -14.67 2.08
CA GLN A 147 -8.00 -15.06 3.28
C GLN A 147 -9.32 -15.77 2.92
N ASP A 148 -9.96 -15.37 1.82
CA ASP A 148 -11.26 -15.94 1.41
C ASP A 148 -11.17 -17.42 1.06
N TYR A 149 -9.99 -17.88 0.62
CA TYR A 149 -9.76 -19.31 0.40
C TYR A 149 -9.81 -20.06 1.74
N VAL A 150 -9.36 -19.48 2.85
CA VAL A 150 -9.42 -20.12 4.19
C VAL A 150 -10.86 -20.45 4.63
N LYS A 151 -11.88 -19.79 4.06
CA LYS A 151 -13.30 -20.09 4.34
C LYS A 151 -13.74 -21.43 3.75
N ASN A 152 -13.01 -21.97 2.78
CA ASN A 152 -13.29 -23.29 2.22
C ASN A 152 -12.83 -24.40 3.19
N GLU A 153 -13.60 -25.48 3.28
CA GLU A 153 -13.22 -26.66 4.06
C GLU A 153 -12.10 -27.44 3.35
N TYR A 154 -10.85 -27.02 3.55
CA TYR A 154 -9.69 -27.77 3.06
C TYR A 154 -9.34 -28.92 4.00
N LYS A 155 -9.06 -30.10 3.42
CA LYS A 155 -8.57 -31.26 4.17
C LYS A 155 -7.17 -31.06 4.76
N ASN A 156 -6.35 -30.21 4.12
CA ASN A 156 -5.00 -29.86 4.56
C ASN A 156 -4.54 -28.54 3.89
N PHE A 157 -3.46 -27.95 4.42
CA PHE A 157 -2.87 -26.70 3.92
C PHE A 157 -2.36 -26.79 2.47
N GLY A 158 -1.96 -27.99 2.02
CA GLY A 158 -1.51 -28.20 0.65
C GLY A 158 -2.62 -27.94 -0.38
N GLY A 159 -3.85 -28.38 -0.10
CA GLY A 159 -4.99 -28.12 -0.99
C GLY A 159 -5.36 -26.64 -1.09
N LEU A 160 -5.21 -25.88 0.01
CA LEU A 160 -5.36 -24.42 -0.01
C LEU A 160 -4.33 -23.78 -0.95
N LEU A 161 -3.06 -24.14 -0.81
CA LEU A 161 -1.99 -23.58 -1.65
C LEU A 161 -2.16 -23.97 -3.13
N GLU A 162 -2.64 -25.19 -3.42
CA GLU A 162 -2.91 -25.64 -4.78
C GLU A 162 -4.02 -24.82 -5.45
N ASP A 163 -5.12 -24.53 -4.75
CA ASP A 163 -6.20 -23.70 -5.28
C ASP A 163 -5.76 -22.26 -5.53
N VAL A 164 -4.99 -21.67 -4.60
CA VAL A 164 -4.41 -20.33 -4.78
C VAL A 164 -3.45 -20.33 -5.97
N GLN A 165 -2.63 -21.36 -6.11
CA GLN A 165 -1.68 -21.50 -7.21
C GLN A 165 -2.38 -21.64 -8.56
N ASN A 166 -3.46 -22.41 -8.64
CA ASN A 166 -4.28 -22.55 -9.85
C ASN A 166 -4.90 -21.21 -10.26
N TYR A 167 -5.41 -20.44 -9.28
CA TYR A 167 -5.91 -19.10 -9.52
C TYR A 167 -4.81 -18.14 -10.01
N PHE A 168 -3.62 -18.21 -9.43
CA PHE A 168 -2.48 -17.40 -9.88
C PHE A 168 -2.06 -17.78 -11.29
N GLU A 169 -2.09 -19.07 -11.68
CA GLU A 169 -1.76 -19.49 -13.04
C GLU A 169 -2.74 -18.91 -14.08
N GLU A 170 -4.01 -18.75 -13.70
CA GLU A 170 -5.04 -18.13 -14.56
C GLU A 170 -4.84 -16.60 -14.68
N ILE A 171 -4.59 -15.92 -13.55
CA ILE A 171 -4.56 -14.45 -13.51
C ILE A 171 -3.22 -13.87 -13.93
N PHE A 172 -2.11 -14.55 -13.62
CA PHE A 172 -0.77 -14.01 -13.81
C PHE A 172 -0.45 -13.57 -15.24
N PRO A 173 -0.77 -14.34 -16.30
CA PRO A 173 -0.57 -13.89 -17.67
C PRO A 173 -1.35 -12.61 -18.00
N ILE A 174 -2.58 -12.49 -17.51
CA ILE A 174 -3.46 -11.34 -17.78
C ILE A 174 -2.89 -10.07 -17.14
N VAL A 175 -2.36 -10.18 -15.91
CA VAL A 175 -1.69 -9.08 -15.22
C VAL A 175 -0.44 -8.64 -15.98
N ILE A 176 0.42 -9.60 -16.35
CA ILE A 176 1.65 -9.35 -17.10
C ILE A 176 1.36 -8.63 -18.42
N ASP A 177 0.42 -9.14 -19.21
CA ASP A 177 0.07 -8.57 -20.51
C ASP A 177 -0.51 -7.17 -20.35
N GLY A 178 -1.37 -6.97 -19.36
CA GLY A 178 -2.00 -5.67 -19.06
C GLY A 178 -1.02 -4.56 -18.67
N ILE A 179 0.13 -4.90 -18.06
CA ILE A 179 1.17 -3.91 -17.70
C ILE A 179 1.69 -3.18 -18.94
N SER A 180 1.84 -3.89 -20.06
CA SER A 180 2.35 -3.32 -21.30
C SER A 180 1.37 -2.36 -22.00
N GLU A 181 0.08 -2.45 -21.66
CA GLU A 181 -0.99 -1.67 -22.29
C GLU A 181 -1.40 -0.43 -21.48
N MET A 182 -1.05 -0.38 -20.19
CA MET A 182 -1.43 0.71 -19.29
C MET A 182 -0.54 1.95 -19.45
N GLY A 183 -1.17 3.11 -19.65
CA GLY A 183 -0.45 4.41 -19.67
C GLY A 183 -0.44 5.16 -18.34
N ASN A 184 -1.51 5.04 -17.56
CA ASN A 184 -1.72 5.80 -16.32
C ASN A 184 -1.50 4.90 -15.10
N GLU A 185 -1.26 5.52 -13.94
CA GLU A 185 -1.25 4.79 -12.67
C GLU A 185 -2.57 4.04 -12.50
N SER A 186 -2.54 2.76 -12.15
CA SER A 186 -3.72 1.88 -12.21
C SER A 186 -3.74 0.84 -11.10
N TYR A 187 -4.91 0.28 -10.78
CA TYR A 187 -5.02 -0.96 -10.03
C TYR A 187 -5.57 -2.07 -10.91
N PHE A 188 -5.17 -3.31 -10.67
CA PHE A 188 -5.72 -4.47 -11.38
C PHE A 188 -7.01 -4.91 -10.69
N ASP A 189 -8.13 -4.84 -11.39
CA ASP A 189 -9.40 -5.35 -10.89
C ASP A 189 -9.57 -6.83 -11.26
N LEU A 190 -9.65 -7.69 -10.24
CA LEU A 190 -9.80 -9.13 -10.41
C LEU A 190 -11.15 -9.55 -11.02
N THR A 191 -12.17 -8.70 -10.92
CA THR A 191 -13.51 -8.99 -11.45
C THR A 191 -13.56 -8.81 -12.96
N SER A 192 -13.15 -7.63 -13.44
CA SER A 192 -13.05 -7.32 -14.87
C SER A 192 -11.80 -7.90 -15.52
N LYS A 193 -10.81 -8.32 -14.72
CA LYS A 193 -9.50 -8.81 -15.16
C LYS A 193 -8.77 -7.77 -16.02
N SER A 194 -8.80 -6.51 -15.58
CA SER A 194 -8.24 -5.39 -16.33
C SER A 194 -7.66 -4.32 -15.40
N TYR A 195 -6.76 -3.49 -15.94
CA TYR A 195 -6.24 -2.32 -15.23
C TYR A 195 -7.23 -1.16 -15.29
N ILE A 196 -7.57 -0.64 -14.10
CA ILE A 196 -8.44 0.51 -13.92
C ILE A 196 -7.56 1.73 -13.56
N PRO A 197 -7.50 2.76 -14.43
CA PRO A 197 -6.73 3.97 -14.16
C PRO A 197 -7.20 4.71 -12.92
N LEU A 198 -6.25 5.10 -12.09
CA LEU A 198 -6.43 6.09 -11.04
C LEU A 198 -6.66 7.44 -11.73
N GLY A 199 -7.81 8.07 -11.50
CA GLY A 199 -8.14 9.41 -11.99
C GLY A 199 -9.34 9.46 -12.92
N LYS A 200 -9.90 8.31 -13.33
CA LYS A 200 -11.17 8.28 -14.05
C LYS A 200 -12.31 8.56 -13.08
N GLU A 201 -13.15 9.56 -13.39
CA GLU A 201 -14.47 9.66 -12.76
C GLU A 201 -15.20 8.34 -12.97
N PRO A 202 -15.79 7.73 -11.93
CA PRO A 202 -16.61 6.55 -12.10
C PRO A 202 -17.71 6.79 -13.11
N ASN A 203 -17.72 5.97 -14.16
CA ASN A 203 -18.88 5.92 -15.02
C ASN A 203 -20.03 5.33 -14.20
N LYS A 204 -21.21 5.97 -14.16
CA LYS A 204 -22.38 5.48 -13.39
C LYS A 204 -22.82 4.06 -13.78
N ASN A 205 -22.32 3.55 -14.91
CA ASN A 205 -22.60 2.22 -15.45
C ASN A 205 -21.52 1.17 -15.11
N ASP A 206 -20.40 1.56 -14.47
CA ASP A 206 -19.39 0.62 -13.98
C ASP A 206 -19.92 -0.05 -12.70
N ARG A 207 -20.83 -1.00 -12.88
CA ARG A 207 -21.33 -1.86 -11.81
C ARG A 207 -20.33 -2.99 -11.60
N LEU A 208 -19.45 -2.85 -10.61
CA LEU A 208 -18.81 -4.00 -9.99
C LEU A 208 -19.88 -4.72 -9.15
N GLU A 209 -20.30 -5.91 -9.61
CA GLU A 209 -21.26 -6.76 -8.91
C GLU A 209 -20.68 -7.23 -7.56
N ASN A 210 -20.99 -6.48 -6.51
CA ASN A 210 -20.74 -6.82 -5.12
C ASN A 210 -21.53 -8.08 -4.73
N ARG A 211 -20.86 -9.23 -4.61
CA ARG A 211 -21.48 -10.43 -3.99
C ARG A 211 -21.46 -10.42 -2.45
N TYR A 212 -20.80 -9.45 -1.80
CA TYR A 212 -20.58 -9.52 -0.35
C TYR A 212 -20.77 -8.22 0.46
N LEU A 213 -21.39 -7.18 -0.10
CA LEU A 213 -21.73 -5.97 0.67
C LEU A 213 -23.26 -5.78 0.75
N PRO A 214 -23.86 -5.72 1.96
CA PRO A 214 -25.25 -5.34 2.12
C PRO A 214 -25.38 -3.82 1.97
N GLY A 215 -25.83 -3.37 0.80
CA GLY A 215 -26.21 -1.99 0.53
C GLY A 215 -25.42 -1.33 -0.59
N ASP A 216 -26.11 -0.49 -1.36
CA ASP A 216 -25.58 0.29 -2.47
C ASP A 216 -24.42 1.20 -2.03
N VAL A 217 -23.18 0.74 -2.20
CA VAL A 217 -21.97 1.55 -2.00
C VAL A 217 -21.28 1.69 -3.34
N ASN A 218 -21.12 2.94 -3.80
CA ASN A 218 -20.42 3.27 -5.03
C ASN A 218 -18.91 3.07 -4.83
N ILE A 219 -18.39 1.95 -5.35
CA ILE A 219 -17.04 1.44 -5.07
C ILE A 219 -15.94 2.38 -5.56
N ALA A 220 -16.21 3.24 -6.54
CA ALA A 220 -15.24 4.24 -6.98
C ALA A 220 -15.04 5.39 -5.99
N SER A 221 -16.00 5.61 -5.08
CA SER A 221 -15.83 6.57 -3.97
C SER A 221 -14.96 6.03 -2.83
N MET A 222 -14.61 4.73 -2.83
CA MET A 222 -13.70 4.14 -1.83
C MET A 222 -12.21 4.37 -2.16
N TYR A 223 -11.85 4.55 -3.43
CA TYR A 223 -10.46 4.75 -3.85
C TYR A 223 -10.06 6.21 -4.01
N PHE A 224 -11.04 7.11 -4.27
CA PHE A 224 -10.74 8.50 -4.68
C PHE A 224 -10.83 9.56 -3.58
N ILE A 225 -11.57 9.33 -2.47
CA ILE A 225 -11.91 10.44 -1.56
C ILE A 225 -11.06 10.50 -0.29
N GLU A 226 -10.38 9.44 0.14
CA GLU A 226 -9.73 9.47 1.46
C GLU A 226 -8.35 8.83 1.62
N GLY A 227 -7.62 8.44 0.56
CA GLY A 227 -6.27 7.88 0.75
C GLY A 227 -6.21 6.72 1.77
N ARG A 228 -7.34 6.02 1.96
CA ARG A 228 -7.45 4.88 2.86
C ARG A 228 -7.19 3.63 2.05
N VAL A 229 -6.08 2.96 2.33
CA VAL A 229 -5.93 1.55 1.98
C VAL A 229 -6.97 0.79 2.80
N ASN A 230 -8.04 0.33 2.17
CA ASN A 230 -9.00 -0.58 2.78
C ASN A 230 -8.53 -2.01 2.51
N ILE A 231 -7.86 -2.61 3.49
CA ILE A 231 -7.45 -4.02 3.45
C ILE A 231 -8.65 -4.86 3.92
N PRO A 232 -9.23 -5.74 3.09
CA PRO A 232 -10.38 -6.55 3.48
C PRO A 232 -9.91 -7.64 4.45
N ASN A 233 -10.02 -7.40 5.75
CA ASN A 233 -10.35 -8.35 6.83
C ASN A 233 -9.86 -7.82 8.19
N GLN A 234 -10.51 -6.76 8.67
CA GLN A 234 -10.52 -6.46 10.11
C GLN A 234 -11.94 -6.58 10.65
N PHE A 235 -12.48 -7.80 10.66
CA PHE A 235 -13.60 -8.14 11.53
C PHE A 235 -13.37 -9.48 12.22
N SER A 236 -12.55 -9.45 13.26
CA SER A 236 -12.76 -10.32 14.41
C SER A 236 -12.47 -9.53 15.68
N ASP A 237 -13.49 -9.48 16.54
CA ASP A 237 -13.50 -8.99 17.92
C ASP A 237 -13.80 -7.49 18.09
N GLY A 238 -15.07 -7.23 18.44
CA GLY A 238 -15.70 -5.92 18.64
C GLY A 238 -15.18 -5.07 19.80
N ILE A 239 -13.91 -5.21 20.19
CA ILE A 239 -13.26 -4.38 21.22
C ILE A 239 -12.47 -3.23 20.57
N TYR A 240 -11.99 -3.37 19.33
CA TYR A 240 -11.13 -2.38 18.65
C TYR A 240 -11.88 -1.43 17.70
N ARG A 241 -13.20 -1.31 17.81
CA ARG A 241 -14.01 -0.56 16.83
C ARG A 241 -13.97 0.96 16.99
N LYS A 242 -13.50 1.48 18.12
CA LYS A 242 -13.53 2.93 18.42
C LYS A 242 -12.21 3.67 18.18
N ASP A 243 -11.06 2.99 18.27
CA ASP A 243 -9.77 3.67 18.24
C ASP A 243 -9.14 3.76 16.83
N MET A 244 -9.51 2.86 15.90
CA MET A 244 -9.02 2.90 14.50
C MET A 244 -9.87 3.71 13.53
N THR A 245 -11.07 4.13 13.93
CA THR A 245 -11.94 4.98 13.09
C THR A 245 -11.36 6.39 12.89
N TYR A 246 -10.36 6.78 13.68
CA TYR A 246 -9.82 8.14 13.76
C TYR A 246 -8.38 8.33 13.29
N ARG A 247 -7.63 7.27 12.95
CA ARG A 247 -6.28 7.45 12.42
C ARG A 247 -6.34 7.69 10.92
N GLN A 248 -6.21 8.95 10.55
CA GLN A 248 -6.07 9.35 9.16
C GLN A 248 -4.72 8.85 8.62
N VAL A 249 -4.75 8.23 7.45
CA VAL A 249 -3.56 7.71 6.77
C VAL A 249 -2.84 8.87 6.09
N ALA A 250 -1.51 8.86 6.12
CA ALA A 250 -0.74 9.92 5.50
C ALA A 250 -0.97 9.95 3.97
N ARG A 251 -1.05 11.16 3.39
CA ARG A 251 -1.30 11.40 1.97
C ARG A 251 -0.20 12.28 1.37
N ILE A 252 0.01 12.15 0.06
CA ILE A 252 1.12 12.79 -0.69
C ILE A 252 1.12 14.31 -0.53
N ASP A 253 -0.07 14.92 -0.48
CA ASP A 253 -0.33 16.34 -0.29
C ASP A 253 -0.74 16.70 1.15
N GLY A 254 -0.59 15.80 2.11
CA GLY A 254 -1.13 16.00 3.45
C GLY A 254 -0.50 17.18 4.18
N LYS A 255 0.77 17.51 3.92
CA LYS A 255 1.37 18.75 4.44
C LYS A 255 0.82 20.00 3.77
N LYS A 256 0.53 19.95 2.46
CA LYS A 256 -0.12 21.05 1.71
C LYS A 256 -1.50 21.31 2.33
N ILE A 257 -2.32 20.28 2.50
CA ILE A 257 -3.64 20.36 3.15
C ILE A 257 -3.53 20.90 4.57
N CYS A 258 -2.62 20.36 5.38
CA CYS A 258 -2.42 20.82 6.76
C CYS A 258 -2.11 22.32 6.83
N ASN A 259 -1.25 22.82 5.95
CA ASN A 259 -0.89 24.23 5.89
C ASN A 259 -2.05 25.11 5.40
N THR A 260 -2.74 24.68 4.34
CA THR A 260 -3.93 25.38 3.84
C THR A 260 -4.99 25.48 4.93
N LEU A 261 -5.32 24.37 5.60
CA LEU A 261 -6.29 24.36 6.70
C LEU A 261 -5.85 25.24 7.88
N ARG A 262 -4.55 25.31 8.18
CA ARG A 262 -4.00 26.22 9.19
C ARG A 262 -4.25 27.69 8.83
N GLU A 263 -4.05 28.08 7.57
CA GLU A 263 -4.37 29.44 7.11
C GLU A 263 -5.86 29.74 7.21
N TYR A 264 -6.73 28.77 6.88
CA TYR A 264 -8.17 28.92 7.05
C TYR A 264 -8.58 29.12 8.51
N ARG A 265 -7.93 28.42 9.45
CA ARG A 265 -8.13 28.61 10.89
C ARG A 265 -7.75 30.03 11.33
N PHE A 266 -6.64 30.58 10.82
CA PHE A 266 -6.27 31.98 11.05
C PHE A 266 -7.28 32.97 10.45
N LYS A 267 -7.71 32.78 9.19
CA LYS A 267 -8.70 33.63 8.54
C LYS A 267 -10.04 33.62 9.30
N LEU A 268 -10.50 32.44 9.72
CA LEU A 268 -11.72 32.28 10.51
C LEU A 268 -11.63 33.07 11.84
N ALA A 269 -10.51 32.94 12.54
CA ALA A 269 -10.29 33.66 13.80
C ALA A 269 -10.31 35.18 13.60
N GLN A 270 -9.57 35.68 12.60
CA GLN A 270 -9.50 37.11 12.26
C GLN A 270 -10.87 37.68 11.88
N MET A 271 -11.64 36.97 11.05
CA MET A 271 -12.96 37.43 10.59
C MET A 271 -13.98 37.55 11.71
N ASN A 272 -13.80 36.81 12.81
CA ASN A 272 -14.71 36.77 13.96
C ASN A 272 -14.13 37.42 15.22
N ASN A 273 -12.96 38.07 15.12
CA ASN A 273 -12.23 38.65 16.27
C ASN A 273 -11.99 37.65 17.41
N ILE A 274 -11.67 36.39 17.06
CA ILE A 274 -11.28 35.36 18.02
C ILE A 274 -9.76 35.41 18.17
N GLU A 275 -9.27 35.47 19.41
CA GLU A 275 -7.84 35.35 19.69
C GLU A 275 -7.39 33.91 19.40
N PHE A 276 -6.49 33.73 18.43
CA PHE A 276 -6.04 32.42 17.99
C PHE A 276 -4.54 32.45 17.68
N ASN A 277 -3.79 31.58 18.34
CA ASN A 277 -2.39 31.34 18.08
C ASN A 277 -2.19 29.87 17.74
N SER A 278 -1.48 29.61 16.64
CA SER A 278 -1.11 28.26 16.20
C SER A 278 0.39 28.23 15.95
N GLU A 279 1.08 27.32 16.63
CA GLU A 279 2.52 27.11 16.43
C GLU A 279 2.80 26.46 15.07
N GLU A 280 3.98 26.73 14.52
CA GLU A 280 4.39 26.07 13.29
C GLU A 280 4.61 24.57 13.50
N CYS A 281 4.11 23.77 12.56
CA CYS A 281 4.20 22.32 12.65
C CYS A 281 5.65 21.88 12.37
N SER A 282 6.42 21.66 13.43
CA SER A 282 7.82 21.19 13.39
C SER A 282 7.98 19.73 12.94
N TYR A 283 6.87 19.00 12.76
CA TYR A 283 6.89 17.62 12.29
C TYR A 283 7.34 17.53 10.82
N VAL A 284 8.40 16.76 10.60
CA VAL A 284 9.00 16.43 9.30
C VAL A 284 8.72 14.96 9.01
N GLY A 285 7.83 14.68 8.07
CA GLY A 285 7.40 13.31 7.73
C GLY A 285 6.01 13.27 7.08
N ALA A 286 5.55 12.06 6.78
CA ALA A 286 4.26 11.82 6.12
C ALA A 286 3.09 12.34 6.99
N CYS A 287 2.20 13.15 6.38
CA CYS A 287 1.12 13.87 7.06
C CYS A 287 -0.23 13.47 6.43
N ALA A 288 -1.29 13.37 7.24
CA ALA A 288 -2.62 12.98 6.77
C ALA A 288 -3.51 14.15 6.34
N GLY A 289 -3.04 15.40 6.48
CA GLY A 289 -3.85 16.61 6.28
C GLY A 289 -4.35 17.22 7.57
N THR A 290 -4.60 16.42 8.61
CA THR A 290 -4.82 16.90 9.99
C THR A 290 -4.16 15.94 11.00
N CYS A 291 -3.93 16.44 12.21
CA CYS A 291 -3.37 15.70 13.35
C CYS A 291 -4.09 16.12 14.64
N GLU A 292 -3.81 15.45 15.76
CA GLU A 292 -4.46 15.72 17.05
C GLU A 292 -4.43 17.22 17.44
N LYS A 293 -3.30 17.90 17.20
CA LYS A 293 -3.18 19.35 17.44
C LYS A 293 -4.07 20.20 16.52
N CYS A 294 -4.21 19.81 15.26
CA CYS A 294 -5.09 20.50 14.32
C CYS A 294 -6.57 20.34 14.74
N ASP A 295 -6.94 19.18 15.28
CA ASP A 295 -8.28 18.92 15.79
C ASP A 295 -8.57 19.72 17.07
N GLU A 296 -7.60 19.87 17.96
CA GLU A 296 -7.68 20.75 19.13
C GLU A 296 -7.89 22.21 18.73
N GLU A 297 -7.11 22.71 17.77
CA GLU A 297 -7.25 24.07 17.21
C GLU A 297 -8.65 24.28 16.59
N ALA A 298 -9.12 23.32 15.80
CA ALA A 298 -10.44 23.38 15.18
C ALA A 298 -11.56 23.34 16.24
N LYS A 299 -11.41 22.51 17.27
CA LYS A 299 -12.37 22.42 18.39
C LYS A 299 -12.43 23.72 19.19
N TYR A 300 -11.27 24.34 19.48
CA TYR A 300 -11.21 25.64 20.13
C TYR A 300 -11.96 26.71 19.33
N LEU A 301 -11.69 26.80 18.02
CA LEU A 301 -12.34 27.77 17.15
C LEU A 301 -13.85 27.52 17.04
N SER A 302 -14.27 26.26 16.94
CA SER A 302 -15.69 25.87 16.93
C SER A 302 -16.41 26.30 18.22
N MET A 303 -15.78 26.06 19.37
CA MET A 303 -16.30 26.51 20.67
C MET A 303 -16.45 28.03 20.72
N LYS A 304 -15.41 28.78 20.33
CA LYS A 304 -15.44 30.25 20.34
C LYS A 304 -16.43 30.83 19.34
N LEU A 305 -16.57 30.21 18.17
CA LEU A 305 -17.55 30.62 17.16
C LEU A 305 -18.99 30.40 17.66
N SER A 306 -19.22 29.37 18.49
CA SER A 306 -20.55 29.11 19.08
C SER A 306 -21.01 30.18 20.08
N GLU A 307 -20.08 30.96 20.64
CA GLU A 307 -20.38 32.12 21.49
C GLU A 307 -20.89 33.32 20.67
N ILE A 308 -20.73 33.29 19.34
CA ILE A 308 -21.15 34.35 18.41
C ILE A 308 -22.51 33.98 17.80
N PRO A 309 -23.51 34.89 17.80
CA PRO A 309 -24.78 34.65 17.12
C PRO A 309 -24.57 34.26 15.66
N LYS A 310 -25.28 33.23 15.19
CA LYS A 310 -25.07 32.63 13.85
C LYS A 310 -25.12 33.66 12.72
N GLU A 311 -25.94 34.68 12.85
CA GLU A 311 -26.14 35.74 11.86
C GLU A 311 -24.93 36.69 11.77
N LYS A 312 -24.06 36.67 12.78
CA LYS A 312 -22.84 37.49 12.86
C LYS A 312 -21.57 36.69 12.59
N GLN A 313 -21.66 35.36 12.50
CA GLN A 313 -20.53 34.50 12.18
C GLN A 313 -20.07 34.74 10.74
N ARG A 314 -18.76 34.88 10.55
CA ARG A 314 -18.14 35.08 9.23
C ARG A 314 -17.23 33.90 8.92
N ILE A 315 -17.59 33.11 7.92
CA ILE A 315 -16.85 31.89 7.57
C ILE A 315 -16.05 32.15 6.27
N PRO A 316 -14.73 31.93 6.25
CA PRO A 316 -13.94 32.05 5.03
C PRO A 316 -14.37 30.99 4.01
N ARG A 317 -14.43 31.37 2.73
CA ARG A 317 -14.74 30.43 1.65
C ARG A 317 -13.49 29.63 1.30
N LEU A 318 -13.57 28.29 1.34
CA LEU A 318 -12.57 27.41 0.75
C LEU A 318 -12.77 27.36 -0.77
N GLY A 319 -11.77 27.78 -1.54
CA GLY A 319 -11.69 27.45 -2.97
C GLY A 319 -11.34 25.97 -3.10
N ILE A 320 -12.26 25.16 -3.62
CA ILE A 320 -12.04 23.71 -3.80
C ILE A 320 -10.85 23.46 -4.75
N GLU A 321 -10.62 24.37 -5.70
CA GLU A 321 -9.47 24.38 -6.63
C GLU A 321 -8.09 24.60 -5.95
N GLU A 322 -8.03 25.06 -4.69
CA GLU A 322 -6.76 25.25 -3.96
C GLU A 322 -6.31 23.99 -3.19
N VAL A 323 -7.20 23.00 -3.04
CA VAL A 323 -7.01 21.80 -2.21
C VAL A 323 -7.03 20.49 -3.03
N GLU A 324 -7.46 20.55 -4.31
CA GLU A 324 -7.17 19.51 -5.32
C GLU A 324 -5.68 19.47 -5.72
#